data_AF-A0A0N8KQB8-F1
#
_entry.id   AF-A0A0N8KQB8-F1
#
_cell.length_a   1.000
_cell.length_b   1.000
_cell.length_c   1.000
_cell.angle_alpha   90.00
_cell.angle_beta   90.00
_cell.angle_gamma   90.00
#
_symmetry.space_group_name_H-M   'P 1'
#
loop_
_entity.id
_entity.type
_entity.pdbx_description
1 polymer ?
#
loop_
_entity_poly.entity_id
_entity_poly.type
_entity_poly.pdbx_seq_one_letter_code
_entity_poly.pdbx_strand_id
1 'polypeptide(L)'
;MKKVITGDHAVAIGAKLCRVEVVPAYPITPQTLIIEHIADFVNDGELDAKFLTMESEHSVMSAAAAASAAGARVFTATSSQGLAFMHEMLYATAPLRLPIVMPDASRTLGGPPGIWCEYNDSMGARDSGWLQLYVEDNQEALDMVIQSFRIAEDKRVLLPVMPCLDGFVLTHTVEPVDVPQQEEIDSFLPPYEPDIILDTARPAMIGTFMPPEYIMEMRRQTAGAVESSKEVIQEINSKFAKKFGRDYGGLIDTYRMDDAEIALITMGTVTSTSREVVDELRQKGEKVGLIKLRFFRPFPSRELKKAVSKLSALGVFDRSISYHGGGQVYNEVRSALFGMTIPVINHLAGLGGRDVTKEQIMKMFELTRKAAKGEKVNEINWHDTRGETV
;
A
#
# COMPACT_ATOMS: atom_id res chain seq x y z
N MET A 1 -9.10 -19.94 10.52
CA MET A 1 -10.56 -20.08 10.73
C MET A 1 -11.25 -19.07 9.84
N LYS A 2 -12.14 -19.51 8.96
CA LYS A 2 -12.87 -18.60 8.07
C LYS A 2 -13.91 -17.78 8.83
N LYS A 3 -13.86 -16.46 8.67
CA LYS A 3 -14.86 -15.49 9.16
C LYS A 3 -15.38 -14.68 7.97
N VAL A 4 -16.60 -14.19 8.05
CA VAL A 4 -17.14 -13.21 7.08
C VAL A 4 -17.08 -11.84 7.74
N ILE A 5 -16.12 -11.03 7.36
CA ILE A 5 -15.77 -9.77 8.03
C ILE A 5 -15.38 -8.71 7.02
N THR A 6 -15.41 -7.45 7.45
CA THR A 6 -14.95 -6.33 6.64
C THR A 6 -13.43 -6.23 6.60
N GLY A 7 -12.89 -5.45 5.66
CA GLY A 7 -11.47 -5.13 5.59
C GLY A 7 -10.96 -4.42 6.84
N ASP A 8 -11.77 -3.54 7.43
CA ASP A 8 -11.38 -2.84 8.68
C ASP A 8 -11.21 -3.83 9.84
N HIS A 9 -12.16 -4.75 10.00
CA HIS A 9 -12.08 -5.79 11.01
C HIS A 9 -10.93 -6.77 10.72
N ALA A 10 -10.67 -7.08 9.44
CA ALA A 10 -9.55 -7.93 9.02
C ALA A 10 -8.20 -7.28 9.40
N VAL A 11 -8.04 -5.97 9.19
CA VAL A 11 -6.87 -5.19 9.61
C VAL A 11 -6.73 -5.18 11.13
N ALA A 12 -7.80 -4.90 11.87
CA ALA A 12 -7.79 -4.88 13.33
C ALA A 12 -7.42 -6.26 13.92
N ILE A 13 -7.93 -7.35 13.33
CA ILE A 13 -7.53 -8.72 13.69
C ILE A 13 -6.03 -8.93 13.41
N GLY A 14 -5.52 -8.48 12.26
CA GLY A 14 -4.10 -8.53 11.93
C GLY A 14 -3.24 -7.84 12.99
N ALA A 15 -3.64 -6.63 13.44
CA ALA A 15 -2.95 -5.89 14.49
C ALA A 15 -2.98 -6.65 15.83
N LYS A 16 -4.16 -7.19 16.22
CA LYS A 16 -4.29 -8.02 17.42
C LYS A 16 -3.37 -9.24 17.39
N LEU A 17 -3.39 -9.99 16.29
CA LEU A 17 -2.55 -11.19 16.12
C LEU A 17 -1.05 -10.87 16.17
N CYS A 18 -0.65 -9.67 15.73
CA CYS A 18 0.72 -9.19 15.81
C CYS A 18 1.13 -8.73 17.22
N ARG A 19 0.23 -8.77 18.20
CA ARG A 19 0.47 -8.33 19.60
C ARG A 19 1.05 -6.92 19.67
N VAL A 20 0.39 -5.99 18.98
CA VAL A 20 0.77 -4.57 19.02
C VAL A 20 0.66 -4.07 20.45
N GLU A 21 1.61 -3.24 20.89
CA GLU A 21 1.76 -2.85 22.29
C GLU A 21 1.23 -1.43 22.56
N VAL A 22 1.30 -0.55 21.55
CA VAL A 22 0.81 0.84 21.65
C VAL A 22 0.03 1.20 20.40
N VAL A 23 -1.16 1.76 20.60
CA VAL A 23 -2.08 2.20 19.55
C VAL A 23 -2.56 3.62 19.81
N PRO A 24 -1.83 4.65 19.33
CA PRO A 24 -2.34 6.02 19.29
C PRO A 24 -3.39 6.14 18.19
N ALA A 25 -4.54 6.75 18.51
CA ALA A 25 -5.69 6.76 17.62
C ALA A 25 -6.39 8.12 17.58
N TYR A 26 -6.93 8.44 16.41
CA TYR A 26 -7.81 9.58 16.16
C TYR A 26 -8.83 9.18 15.08
N PRO A 27 -10.12 9.52 15.22
CA PRO A 27 -11.15 9.06 14.30
C PRO A 27 -11.17 9.88 13.01
N ILE A 28 -11.13 9.18 11.88
CA ILE A 28 -11.41 9.76 10.55
C ILE A 28 -12.00 8.67 9.65
N THR A 29 -13.15 8.93 9.03
CA THR A 29 -13.77 7.99 8.09
C THR A 29 -12.88 7.77 6.85
N PRO A 30 -12.76 6.54 6.31
CA PRO A 30 -13.40 5.30 6.76
C PRO A 30 -12.62 4.47 7.79
N GLN A 31 -11.37 4.79 8.13
CA GLN A 31 -10.58 3.92 9.04
C GLN A 31 -11.12 3.81 10.47
N THR A 32 -12.04 4.68 10.89
CA THR A 32 -12.58 4.71 12.26
C THR A 32 -12.95 3.32 12.81
N LEU A 33 -13.52 2.42 11.99
CA LEU A 33 -13.88 1.07 12.44
C LEU A 33 -12.66 0.22 12.83
N ILE A 34 -11.49 0.45 12.23
CA ILE A 34 -10.24 -0.23 12.59
C ILE A 34 -9.89 0.06 14.05
N ILE A 35 -9.85 1.34 14.42
CA ILE A 35 -9.47 1.76 15.77
C ILE A 35 -10.56 1.45 16.80
N GLU A 36 -11.84 1.45 16.40
CA GLU A 36 -12.96 1.00 17.27
C GLU A 36 -12.84 -0.49 17.58
N HIS A 37 -12.59 -1.35 16.58
CA HIS A 37 -12.36 -2.77 16.83
C HIS A 37 -11.14 -3.05 17.70
N ILE A 38 -10.07 -2.27 17.55
CA ILE A 38 -8.90 -2.39 18.44
C ILE A 38 -9.26 -1.97 19.87
N ALA A 39 -10.03 -0.89 20.04
CA ALA A 39 -10.50 -0.46 21.35
C ALA A 39 -11.36 -1.55 22.02
N ASP A 40 -12.24 -2.22 21.27
CA ASP A 40 -13.03 -3.35 21.76
C ASP A 40 -12.11 -4.50 22.19
N PHE A 41 -11.12 -4.90 21.38
CA PHE A 41 -10.18 -5.96 21.75
C PHE A 41 -9.39 -5.65 23.03
N VAL A 42 -9.01 -4.38 23.25
CA VAL A 42 -8.33 -3.95 24.48
C VAL A 42 -9.30 -3.99 25.66
N ASN A 43 -10.51 -3.47 25.50
CA ASN A 43 -11.54 -3.48 26.55
C ASN A 43 -11.91 -4.90 26.99
N ASP A 44 -12.03 -5.81 26.03
CA ASP A 44 -12.44 -7.19 26.26
C ASP A 44 -11.29 -8.09 26.75
N GLY A 45 -10.07 -7.54 26.84
CA GLY A 45 -8.87 -8.26 27.28
C GLY A 45 -8.32 -9.25 26.25
N GLU A 46 -8.73 -9.13 24.99
CA GLU A 46 -8.20 -9.93 23.87
C GLU A 46 -6.85 -9.39 23.36
N LEU A 47 -6.52 -8.13 23.65
CA LEU A 47 -5.25 -7.48 23.30
C LEU A 47 -4.73 -6.66 24.49
N ASP A 48 -3.55 -7.01 25.01
CA ASP A 48 -2.86 -6.19 26.02
C ASP A 48 -2.05 -5.08 25.34
N ALA A 49 -2.69 -3.94 25.10
CA ALA A 49 -2.08 -2.78 24.44
C ALA A 49 -2.48 -1.47 25.12
N LYS A 50 -1.63 -0.45 24.99
CA LYS A 50 -1.95 0.93 25.36
C LYS A 50 -2.70 1.61 24.21
N PHE A 51 -4.02 1.69 24.32
CA PHE A 51 -4.83 2.50 23.42
C PHE A 51 -4.82 3.97 23.88
N LEU A 52 -4.31 4.88 23.03
CA LEU A 52 -4.17 6.30 23.36
C LEU A 52 -5.12 7.13 22.49
N THR A 53 -6.04 7.83 23.13
CA THR A 53 -6.93 8.80 22.45
C THR A 53 -6.20 10.11 22.27
N MET A 54 -5.75 10.38 21.06
CA MET A 54 -5.01 11.60 20.73
C MET A 54 -5.95 12.72 20.31
N GLU A 55 -5.47 13.95 20.27
CA GLU A 55 -6.25 15.14 19.90
C GLU A 55 -6.23 15.43 18.39
N SER A 56 -5.31 14.79 17.64
CA SER A 56 -5.23 14.91 16.19
C SER A 56 -4.33 13.84 15.56
N GLU A 57 -4.38 13.70 14.23
CA GLU A 57 -3.52 12.78 13.48
C GLU A 57 -2.03 13.14 13.56
N HIS A 58 -1.66 14.43 13.63
CA HIS A 58 -0.27 14.83 13.85
C HIS A 58 0.25 14.28 15.19
N SER A 59 -0.56 14.39 16.23
CA SER A 59 -0.26 13.89 17.57
C SER A 59 -0.25 12.37 17.63
N VAL A 60 -1.11 11.69 16.85
CA VAL A 60 -1.06 10.23 16.65
C VAL A 60 0.31 9.78 16.17
N MET A 61 0.82 10.37 15.08
CA MET A 61 2.11 9.93 14.54
C MET A 61 3.27 10.35 15.47
N SER A 62 3.13 11.47 16.19
CA SER A 62 4.10 11.88 17.21
C SER A 62 4.19 10.90 18.37
N ALA A 63 3.06 10.46 18.90
CA ALA A 63 3.01 9.43 19.94
C ALA A 63 3.51 8.07 19.42
N ALA A 64 3.19 7.72 18.18
CA ALA A 64 3.66 6.49 17.54
C ALA A 64 5.18 6.48 17.41
N ALA A 65 5.78 7.60 16.99
CA ALA A 65 7.23 7.77 16.91
C ALA A 65 7.90 7.59 18.28
N ALA A 66 7.36 8.24 19.31
CA ALA A 66 7.89 8.13 20.67
C ALA A 66 7.79 6.69 21.23
N ALA A 67 6.65 6.02 21.04
CA ALA A 67 6.44 4.64 21.47
C ALA A 67 7.37 3.66 20.75
N SER A 68 7.55 3.82 19.44
CA SER A 68 8.46 2.97 18.66
C SER A 68 9.92 3.18 19.07
N ALA A 69 10.34 4.43 19.31
CA ALA A 69 11.66 4.77 19.83
C ALA A 69 11.90 4.26 21.27
N ALA A 70 10.83 4.08 22.05
CA ALA A 70 10.88 3.44 23.38
C ALA A 70 10.91 1.90 23.29
N GLY A 71 10.80 1.32 22.10
CA GLY A 71 10.94 -0.12 21.85
C GLY A 71 9.64 -0.90 21.69
N ALA A 72 8.48 -0.22 21.64
CA ALA A 72 7.19 -0.89 21.44
C ALA A 72 6.94 -1.24 19.97
N ARG A 73 6.22 -2.34 19.73
CA ARG A 73 5.55 -2.61 18.45
C ARG A 73 4.32 -1.72 18.31
N VAL A 74 4.37 -0.76 17.38
CA VAL A 74 3.36 0.30 17.26
C VAL A 74 2.46 0.09 16.05
N PHE A 75 1.16 0.29 16.27
CA PHE A 75 0.14 0.31 15.23
C PHE A 75 -0.70 1.57 15.33
N THR A 76 -1.13 2.12 14.20
CA THR A 76 -2.17 3.16 14.13
C THR A 76 -2.89 3.06 12.79
N ALA A 77 -3.89 3.90 12.51
CA ALA A 77 -4.56 3.95 11.22
C ALA A 77 -5.02 5.38 10.91
N THR A 78 -5.08 5.74 9.63
CA THR A 78 -5.51 7.07 9.17
C THR A 78 -6.19 7.01 7.80
N SER A 79 -6.66 8.16 7.32
CA SER A 79 -7.25 8.36 6.00
C SER A 79 -7.05 9.80 5.55
N SER A 80 -6.89 10.07 4.24
CA SER A 80 -7.11 11.40 3.64
C SER A 80 -6.45 12.58 4.37
N GLN A 81 -7.26 13.50 4.92
CA GLN A 81 -6.81 14.71 5.61
C GLN A 81 -5.95 14.39 6.83
N GLY A 82 -6.25 13.29 7.50
CA GLY A 82 -5.48 12.81 8.64
C GLY A 82 -4.06 12.44 8.23
N LEU A 83 -3.90 11.74 7.10
CA LEU A 83 -2.58 11.44 6.55
C LEU A 83 -1.84 12.70 6.10
N ALA A 84 -2.53 13.65 5.48
CA ALA A 84 -1.96 14.94 5.14
C ALA A 84 -1.52 15.73 6.39
N PHE A 85 -2.26 15.62 7.49
CA PHE A 85 -1.90 16.26 8.75
C PHE A 85 -0.72 15.57 9.47
N MET A 86 -0.52 14.28 9.21
CA MET A 86 0.68 13.52 9.65
C MET A 86 1.94 13.83 8.85
N HIS A 87 1.87 14.55 7.73
CA HIS A 87 2.92 14.58 6.70
C HIS A 87 4.32 14.92 7.23
N GLU A 88 4.43 15.92 8.12
CA GLU A 88 5.70 16.27 8.79
C GLU A 88 6.32 15.06 9.51
N MET A 89 5.50 14.34 10.27
CA MET A 89 5.94 13.22 11.10
C MET A 89 6.27 11.96 10.28
N LEU A 90 5.72 11.82 9.07
CA LEU A 90 6.14 10.75 8.16
C LEU A 90 7.64 10.89 7.78
N TYR A 91 8.10 12.12 7.54
CA TYR A 91 9.52 12.41 7.26
C TYR A 91 10.41 12.35 8.50
N ALA A 92 9.84 12.40 9.70
CA ALA A 92 10.58 12.15 10.93
C ALA A 92 10.81 10.66 11.15
N THR A 93 9.77 9.83 11.01
CA THR A 93 9.78 8.42 11.41
C THR A 93 10.67 7.52 10.57
N ALA A 94 10.65 7.65 9.24
CA ALA A 94 11.43 6.77 8.36
C ALA A 94 12.96 6.96 8.54
N PRO A 95 13.52 8.18 8.53
CA PRO A 95 14.95 8.37 8.79
C PRO A 95 15.38 7.99 10.22
N LEU A 96 14.47 8.02 11.18
CA LEU A 96 14.71 7.55 12.56
C LEU A 96 14.63 6.02 12.70
N ARG A 97 14.33 5.30 11.62
CA ARG A 97 14.31 3.83 11.57
C ARG A 97 13.27 3.20 12.49
N LEU A 98 12.09 3.83 12.55
CA LEU A 98 11.00 3.42 13.44
C LEU A 98 10.02 2.50 12.69
N PRO A 99 9.94 1.19 13.03
CA PRO A 99 9.10 0.22 12.31
C PRO A 99 7.63 0.31 12.73
N ILE A 100 6.99 1.41 12.37
CA ILE A 100 5.55 1.65 12.61
C ILE A 100 4.74 1.06 11.46
N VAL A 101 3.66 0.34 11.77
CA VAL A 101 2.67 -0.08 10.76
C VAL A 101 1.44 0.80 10.88
N MET A 102 1.09 1.49 9.80
CA MET A 102 -0.09 2.35 9.73
C MET A 102 -0.88 2.09 8.46
N PRO A 103 -1.97 1.33 8.53
CA PRO A 103 -2.87 1.22 7.41
C PRO A 103 -3.50 2.58 7.07
N ASP A 104 -3.52 2.90 5.79
CA ASP A 104 -4.22 4.07 5.24
C ASP A 104 -5.49 3.58 4.54
N ALA A 105 -6.66 3.86 5.10
CA ALA A 105 -7.90 3.62 4.39
C ALA A 105 -8.14 4.79 3.43
N SER A 106 -7.65 4.64 2.20
CA SER A 106 -7.51 5.74 1.26
C SER A 106 -8.84 6.40 0.93
N ARG A 107 -8.82 7.74 0.91
CA ARG A 107 -9.99 8.60 0.77
C ARG A 107 -9.62 9.92 0.08
N THR A 108 -10.55 10.47 -0.71
CA THR A 108 -10.43 11.77 -1.40
C THR A 108 -9.75 12.84 -0.56
N LEU A 109 -8.67 13.42 -1.10
CA LEU A 109 -7.88 14.45 -0.43
C LEU A 109 -8.28 15.84 -0.93
N GLY A 110 -8.70 16.72 -0.02
CA GLY A 110 -8.85 18.15 -0.26
C GLY A 110 -10.27 18.54 -0.67
N GLY A 111 -10.38 19.68 -1.37
CA GLY A 111 -11.64 20.26 -1.83
C GLY A 111 -11.91 19.97 -3.31
N PRO A 112 -13.14 19.59 -3.71
CA PRO A 112 -14.29 19.34 -2.85
C PRO A 112 -14.09 18.07 -1.98
N PRO A 113 -14.54 18.08 -0.71
CA PRO A 113 -14.33 16.94 0.18
C PRO A 113 -15.15 15.73 -0.25
N GLY A 114 -14.55 14.55 -0.13
CA GLY A 114 -15.21 13.26 -0.32
C GLY A 114 -14.82 12.31 0.81
N ILE A 115 -15.68 11.31 1.07
CA ILE A 115 -15.37 10.18 1.95
C ILE A 115 -14.91 8.94 1.18
N TRP A 116 -14.98 8.99 -0.14
CA TRP A 116 -14.80 7.84 -1.01
C TRP A 116 -13.34 7.62 -1.41
N CYS A 117 -13.03 6.42 -1.91
CA CYS A 117 -11.67 6.02 -2.24
C CYS A 117 -11.01 6.88 -3.33
N GLU A 118 -9.78 7.31 -3.05
CA GLU A 118 -8.87 7.97 -3.99
C GLU A 118 -7.47 7.91 -3.38
N TYR A 119 -6.43 7.63 -4.16
CA TYR A 119 -5.07 7.46 -3.61
C TYR A 119 -4.27 8.76 -3.52
N ASN A 120 -4.88 9.91 -3.79
CA ASN A 120 -4.20 11.21 -3.71
C ASN A 120 -3.65 11.53 -2.32
N ASP A 121 -4.17 10.91 -1.28
CA ASP A 121 -3.65 10.96 0.09
C ASP A 121 -2.32 10.24 0.23
N SER A 122 -2.30 8.91 0.07
CA SER A 122 -1.10 8.07 0.16
C SER A 122 -0.04 8.49 -0.87
N MET A 123 -0.44 8.90 -2.07
CA MET A 123 0.48 9.42 -3.09
C MET A 123 1.19 10.70 -2.69
N GLY A 124 0.58 11.53 -1.82
CA GLY A 124 1.24 12.69 -1.23
C GLY A 124 2.38 12.32 -0.28
N ALA A 125 2.35 11.12 0.31
CA ALA A 125 3.36 10.62 1.24
C ALA A 125 4.47 9.77 0.58
N ARG A 126 4.45 9.58 -0.74
CA ARG A 126 5.34 8.65 -1.47
C ARG A 126 6.84 8.91 -1.33
N ASP A 127 7.22 10.14 -0.96
CA ASP A 127 8.61 10.60 -0.86
C ASP A 127 9.12 10.62 0.59
N SER A 128 8.29 10.22 1.56
CA SER A 128 8.60 10.20 3.00
C SER A 128 9.60 9.13 3.44
N GLY A 129 9.87 8.13 2.59
CA GLY A 129 10.69 6.95 2.93
C GLY A 129 9.90 5.79 3.55
N TRP A 130 8.57 5.93 3.71
CA TRP A 130 7.68 4.84 4.08
C TRP A 130 7.54 3.83 2.94
N LEU A 131 7.42 2.55 3.30
CA LEU A 131 7.04 1.52 2.34
C LEU A 131 5.52 1.58 2.15
N GLN A 132 5.04 1.55 0.92
CA GLN A 132 3.62 1.68 0.57
C GLN A 132 3.21 0.49 -0.28
N LEU A 133 2.17 -0.20 0.18
CA LEU A 133 1.58 -1.35 -0.52
C LEU A 133 0.06 -1.19 -0.59
N TYR A 134 -0.58 -1.78 -1.59
CA TYR A 134 -2.02 -1.65 -1.82
C TYR A 134 -2.68 -3.01 -1.91
N VAL A 135 -3.73 -3.22 -1.11
CA VAL A 135 -4.40 -4.52 -0.99
C VAL A 135 -5.63 -4.61 -1.89
N GLU A 136 -5.87 -5.79 -2.45
CA GLU A 136 -6.91 -6.11 -3.44
C GLU A 136 -8.21 -6.59 -2.79
N ASP A 137 -8.13 -7.27 -1.65
CA ASP A 137 -9.25 -7.90 -0.96
C ASP A 137 -9.07 -7.90 0.57
N ASN A 138 -10.11 -8.32 1.31
CA ASN A 138 -10.08 -8.32 2.78
C ASN A 138 -9.13 -9.38 3.36
N GLN A 139 -8.82 -10.45 2.62
CA GLN A 139 -7.87 -11.46 3.05
C GLN A 139 -6.44 -10.90 3.02
N GLU A 140 -6.07 -10.27 1.90
CA GLU A 140 -4.79 -9.60 1.73
C GLU A 140 -4.65 -8.44 2.71
N ALA A 141 -5.72 -7.73 3.06
CA ALA A 141 -5.69 -6.71 4.11
C ALA A 141 -5.15 -7.25 5.45
N LEU A 142 -5.69 -8.38 5.94
CA LEU A 142 -5.19 -9.04 7.16
C LEU A 142 -3.74 -9.50 6.99
N ASP A 143 -3.46 -10.21 5.90
CA ASP A 143 -2.17 -10.84 5.68
C ASP A 143 -1.04 -9.82 5.47
N MET A 144 -1.36 -8.66 4.87
CA MET A 144 -0.41 -7.58 4.69
C MET A 144 -0.12 -6.83 5.97
N VAL A 145 -1.03 -6.73 6.95
CA VAL A 145 -0.68 -6.19 8.28
C VAL A 145 0.41 -7.06 8.92
N ILE A 146 0.25 -8.38 8.87
CA ILE A 146 1.20 -9.34 9.44
C ILE A 146 2.54 -9.30 8.69
N GLN A 147 2.52 -9.31 7.36
CA GLN A 147 3.73 -9.19 6.56
C GLN A 147 4.40 -7.82 6.76
N SER A 148 3.63 -6.74 6.95
CA SER A 148 4.17 -5.39 7.17
C SER A 148 4.98 -5.30 8.44
N PHE A 149 4.53 -5.86 9.56
CA PHE A 149 5.37 -5.91 10.77
C PHE A 149 6.64 -6.72 10.52
N ARG A 150 6.53 -7.86 9.84
CA ARG A 150 7.70 -8.70 9.55
C ARG A 150 8.72 -8.00 8.66
N ILE A 151 8.25 -7.18 7.71
CA ILE A 151 9.10 -6.37 6.82
C ILE A 151 9.68 -5.20 7.60
N ALA A 152 8.84 -4.44 8.31
CA ALA A 152 9.22 -3.22 9.03
C ALA A 152 10.32 -3.52 10.05
N GLU A 153 10.20 -4.61 10.79
CA GLU A 153 11.11 -4.98 11.88
C GLU A 153 12.33 -5.79 11.45
N ASP A 154 12.44 -6.16 10.17
CA ASP A 154 13.66 -6.80 9.66
C ASP A 154 14.83 -5.81 9.79
N LYS A 155 15.95 -6.27 10.35
CA LYS A 155 17.13 -5.44 10.64
C LYS A 155 17.75 -4.81 9.40
N ARG A 156 17.50 -5.39 8.22
CA ARG A 156 17.93 -4.85 6.93
C ARG A 156 17.03 -3.69 6.48
N VAL A 157 15.84 -3.56 7.06
CA VAL A 157 14.78 -2.61 6.70
C VAL A 157 14.59 -1.56 7.79
N LEU A 158 14.02 -1.87 8.96
CA LEU A 158 13.74 -0.88 10.02
C LEU A 158 13.12 0.40 9.44
N LEU A 159 12.04 0.25 8.69
CA LEU A 159 11.29 1.35 8.08
C LEU A 159 9.80 1.17 8.35
N PRO A 160 9.05 2.27 8.47
CA PRO A 160 7.62 2.20 8.64
C PRO A 160 6.92 1.76 7.35
N VAL A 161 5.77 1.11 7.49
CA VAL A 161 5.00 0.49 6.40
C VAL A 161 3.55 0.97 6.43
N MET A 162 3.03 1.31 5.25
CA MET A 162 1.68 1.81 5.02
C MET A 162 0.91 0.84 4.11
N PRO A 163 0.16 -0.12 4.69
CA PRO A 163 -0.85 -0.88 3.96
C PRO A 163 -2.03 0.01 3.58
N CYS A 164 -2.17 0.31 2.30
CA CYS A 164 -3.27 1.11 1.77
C CYS A 164 -4.46 0.21 1.42
N LEU A 165 -5.65 0.60 1.87
CA LEU A 165 -6.93 -0.07 1.60
C LEU A 165 -7.87 0.87 0.86
N ASP A 166 -8.69 0.31 -0.02
CA ASP A 166 -9.71 1.09 -0.70
C ASP A 166 -10.87 1.41 0.25
N GLY A 167 -11.01 2.69 0.59
CA GLY A 167 -12.09 3.21 1.42
C GLY A 167 -13.47 2.82 0.88
N PHE A 168 -14.39 2.46 1.78
CA PHE A 168 -15.70 1.85 1.53
C PHE A 168 -15.70 0.49 0.82
N VAL A 169 -14.88 0.29 -0.21
CA VAL A 169 -14.87 -0.97 -0.98
C VAL A 169 -14.35 -2.12 -0.13
N LEU A 170 -13.24 -1.96 0.60
CA LEU A 170 -12.72 -3.01 1.49
C LEU A 170 -13.15 -2.79 2.93
N THR A 171 -12.94 -1.58 3.42
CA THR A 171 -13.22 -1.18 4.81
C THR A 171 -14.63 -1.54 5.29
N HIS A 172 -15.65 -1.49 4.42
CA HIS A 172 -17.06 -1.66 4.79
C HIS A 172 -17.76 -2.87 4.14
N THR A 173 -17.21 -3.48 3.09
CA THR A 173 -17.81 -4.69 2.50
C THR A 173 -17.28 -5.94 3.19
N VAL A 174 -18.11 -6.98 3.29
CA VAL A 174 -17.74 -8.23 3.95
C VAL A 174 -17.29 -9.29 2.95
N GLU A 175 -16.23 -10.01 3.29
CA GLU A 175 -15.73 -11.13 2.51
C GLU A 175 -15.30 -12.29 3.42
N PRO A 176 -15.23 -13.53 2.91
CA PRO A 176 -14.62 -14.63 3.64
C PRO A 176 -13.11 -14.41 3.82
N VAL A 177 -12.67 -14.29 5.07
CA VAL A 177 -11.26 -14.17 5.47
C VAL A 177 -10.87 -15.37 6.33
N ASP A 178 -9.83 -16.10 5.93
CA ASP A 178 -9.20 -17.14 6.73
C ASP A 178 -8.20 -16.53 7.72
N VAL A 179 -8.66 -16.42 8.96
CA VAL A 179 -7.88 -15.85 10.06
C VAL A 179 -6.94 -16.92 10.64
N PRO A 180 -5.61 -16.73 10.60
CA PRO A 180 -4.66 -17.67 11.18
C PRO A 180 -4.78 -17.73 12.72
N GLN A 181 -4.33 -18.83 13.30
CA GLN A 181 -4.26 -18.98 14.77
C GLN A 181 -3.11 -18.16 15.35
N GLN A 182 -3.21 -17.78 16.62
CA GLN A 182 -2.21 -16.95 17.30
C GLN A 182 -0.82 -17.60 17.27
N GLU A 183 -0.72 -18.92 17.48
CA GLU A 183 0.55 -19.66 17.51
C GLU A 183 1.24 -19.67 16.14
N GLU A 184 0.45 -19.63 15.05
CA GLU A 184 0.98 -19.53 13.69
C GLU A 184 1.60 -18.15 13.46
N ILE A 185 1.02 -17.09 14.04
CA ILE A 185 1.57 -15.74 13.95
C ILE A 185 2.78 -15.56 14.86
N ASP A 186 2.72 -16.03 16.11
CA ASP A 186 3.84 -15.96 17.07
C ASP A 186 5.11 -16.64 16.50
N SER A 187 4.94 -17.73 15.74
CA SER A 187 6.06 -18.42 15.08
C SER A 187 6.47 -17.81 13.72
N PHE A 188 5.70 -16.88 13.15
CA PHE A 188 6.05 -16.17 11.91
C PHE A 188 6.70 -14.82 12.21
N LEU A 189 6.13 -14.10 13.17
CA LEU A 189 6.50 -12.78 13.66
C LEU A 189 6.87 -12.91 15.15
N PRO A 190 8.16 -13.18 15.47
CA PRO A 190 8.61 -13.23 16.85
C PRO A 190 8.42 -11.87 17.54
N PRO A 191 8.58 -11.79 18.89
CA PRO A 191 8.59 -10.51 19.61
C PRO A 191 9.55 -9.50 18.97
N TYR A 192 9.15 -8.24 18.95
CA TYR A 192 9.99 -7.17 18.41
C TYR A 192 11.19 -6.95 19.32
N GLU A 193 12.38 -7.08 18.77
CA GLU A 193 13.63 -6.79 19.46
C GLU A 193 14.24 -5.55 18.82
N PRO A 194 14.10 -4.35 19.39
CA PRO A 194 14.64 -3.12 18.82
C PRO A 194 16.17 -3.02 18.95
N ASP A 195 16.86 -2.50 17.93
CA ASP A 195 18.33 -2.28 17.99
C ASP A 195 18.68 -1.01 18.77
N ILE A 196 17.95 0.07 18.51
CA ILE A 196 18.15 1.38 19.10
C ILE A 196 16.87 1.72 19.85
N ILE A 197 16.98 1.94 21.16
CA ILE A 197 15.87 2.31 22.04
C ILE A 197 16.27 3.43 23.00
N LEU A 198 15.27 4.17 23.46
CA LEU A 198 15.39 5.05 24.62
C LEU A 198 15.39 4.22 25.91
N ASP A 199 16.58 3.92 26.41
CA ASP A 199 16.81 3.10 27.61
C ASP A 199 17.73 3.85 28.59
N THR A 200 17.29 4.04 29.83
CA THR A 200 18.08 4.76 30.85
C THR A 200 19.32 3.97 31.29
N ALA A 201 19.33 2.65 31.13
CA ALA A 201 20.50 1.80 31.36
C ALA A 201 21.51 1.87 30.21
N ARG A 202 21.07 2.24 29.00
CA ARG A 202 21.89 2.40 27.78
C ARG A 202 21.55 3.71 27.08
N PRO A 203 21.92 4.86 27.67
CA PRO A 203 21.49 6.16 27.19
C PRO A 203 22.01 6.42 25.78
N ALA A 204 21.09 6.78 24.88
CA ALA A 204 21.36 7.21 23.52
C ALA A 204 20.54 8.44 23.19
N MET A 205 21.00 9.22 22.21
CA MET A 205 20.22 10.32 21.64
C MET A 205 19.69 9.89 20.27
N ILE A 206 18.37 9.99 20.09
CA ILE A 206 17.69 9.67 18.84
C ILE A 206 17.16 10.96 18.22
N GLY A 207 17.42 11.20 16.93
CA GLY A 207 16.91 12.37 16.21
C GLY A 207 17.58 13.70 16.55
N THR A 208 18.88 13.69 16.80
CA THR A 208 19.64 14.92 17.06
C THR A 208 19.77 15.80 15.82
N PHE A 209 20.07 17.08 16.03
CA PHE A 209 20.52 17.98 14.97
C PHE A 209 21.70 17.35 14.22
N MET A 210 21.64 17.38 12.88
CA MET A 210 22.66 16.80 12.01
C MET A 210 23.24 17.89 11.10
N PRO A 211 24.55 18.12 11.13
CA PRO A 211 25.17 19.14 10.31
C PRO A 211 25.35 18.66 8.85
N PRO A 212 25.66 19.57 7.91
CA PRO A 212 25.74 19.26 6.48
C PRO A 212 26.72 18.14 6.12
N GLU A 213 27.76 17.90 6.93
CA GLU A 213 28.80 16.90 6.68
C GLU A 213 28.33 15.45 6.84
N TYR A 214 27.16 15.23 7.44
CA TYR A 214 26.64 13.88 7.75
C TYR A 214 25.21 13.63 7.25
N ILE A 215 24.44 14.68 6.97
CA ILE A 215 23.02 14.51 6.60
C ILE A 215 22.87 13.73 5.28
N MET A 216 23.82 13.88 4.35
CA MET A 216 23.82 13.16 3.07
C MET A 216 23.97 11.65 3.29
N GLU A 217 24.86 11.24 4.18
CA GLU A 217 25.12 9.85 4.55
C GLU A 217 23.88 9.24 5.23
N MET A 218 23.22 9.98 6.12
CA MET A 218 21.97 9.54 6.76
C MET A 218 20.85 9.31 5.73
N ARG A 219 20.71 10.23 4.76
CA ARG A 219 19.75 10.06 3.66
C ARG A 219 20.13 8.89 2.77
N ARG A 220 21.42 8.66 2.51
CA ARG A 220 21.91 7.49 1.78
C ARG A 220 21.62 6.17 2.51
N GLN A 221 21.74 6.13 3.83
CA GLN A 221 21.38 4.96 4.64
C GLN A 221 19.88 4.67 4.60
N THR A 222 19.04 5.70 4.64
CA THR A 222 17.58 5.57 4.50
C THR A 222 17.22 5.04 3.10
N ALA A 223 17.80 5.62 2.04
CA ALA A 223 17.60 5.14 0.67
C ALA A 223 18.09 3.69 0.48
N GLY A 224 19.21 3.31 1.10
CA GLY A 224 19.73 1.94 1.08
C GLY A 224 18.77 0.95 1.72
N ALA A 225 18.05 1.34 2.77
CA ALA A 225 17.05 0.50 3.43
C ALA A 225 15.76 0.35 2.64
N VAL A 226 15.34 1.41 1.93
CA VAL A 226 14.23 1.30 0.98
C VAL A 226 14.61 0.31 -0.14
N GLU A 227 15.84 0.35 -0.64
CA GLU A 227 16.28 -0.58 -1.68
C GLU A 227 16.40 -2.03 -1.16
N SER A 228 17.00 -2.24 0.02
CA SER A 228 17.12 -3.58 0.63
C SER A 228 15.77 -4.20 0.96
N SER A 229 14.74 -3.38 1.23
CA SER A 229 13.39 -3.87 1.51
C SER A 229 12.80 -4.70 0.37
N LYS A 230 13.23 -4.49 -0.89
CA LYS A 230 12.77 -5.28 -2.05
C LYS A 230 13.04 -6.77 -1.90
N GLU A 231 14.25 -7.12 -1.47
CA GLU A 231 14.64 -8.53 -1.23
C GLU A 231 13.87 -9.10 -0.03
N VAL A 232 13.77 -8.33 1.04
CA VAL A 232 13.04 -8.71 2.27
C VAL A 232 11.56 -8.97 1.98
N ILE A 233 10.92 -8.13 1.17
CA ILE A 233 9.53 -8.30 0.72
C ILE A 233 9.36 -9.64 -0.01
N GLN A 234 10.27 -9.97 -0.94
CA GLN A 234 10.21 -11.23 -1.69
C GLN A 234 10.41 -12.46 -0.78
N GLU A 235 11.37 -12.39 0.14
CA GLU A 235 11.62 -13.45 1.10
C GLU A 235 10.42 -13.68 2.03
N ILE A 236 9.85 -12.60 2.56
CA ILE A 236 8.71 -12.66 3.48
C ILE A 236 7.48 -13.17 2.75
N ASN A 237 7.22 -12.72 1.53
CA ASN A 237 6.17 -13.27 0.68
C ASN A 237 6.33 -14.80 0.49
N SER A 238 7.54 -15.26 0.19
CA SER A 238 7.83 -16.68 0.00
C SER A 238 7.67 -17.50 1.29
N LYS A 239 8.09 -16.95 2.44
CA LYS A 239 7.90 -17.55 3.76
C LYS A 239 6.42 -17.61 4.14
N PHE A 240 5.67 -16.55 3.82
CA PHE A 240 4.23 -16.47 4.04
C PHE A 240 3.49 -17.52 3.21
N ALA A 241 3.81 -17.62 1.91
CA ALA A 241 3.27 -18.65 1.03
C ALA A 241 3.54 -20.07 1.54
N LYS A 242 4.77 -20.35 1.98
CA LYS A 242 5.13 -21.66 2.54
C LYS A 242 4.34 -21.99 3.81
N LYS A 243 4.06 -21.00 4.65
CA LYS A 243 3.44 -21.19 5.96
C LYS A 243 1.92 -21.23 5.91
N PHE A 244 1.32 -20.29 5.17
CA PHE A 244 -0.12 -20.06 5.15
C PHE A 244 -0.78 -20.47 3.82
N GLY A 245 0.00 -20.92 2.84
CA GLY A 245 -0.50 -21.38 1.55
C GLY A 245 -0.96 -20.27 0.60
N ARG A 246 -0.62 -19.01 0.89
CA ARG A 246 -1.05 -17.82 0.13
C ARG A 246 0.16 -17.04 -0.38
N ASP A 247 0.28 -16.93 -1.70
CA ASP A 247 1.35 -16.20 -2.39
C ASP A 247 0.77 -14.94 -3.05
N TYR A 248 1.46 -13.82 -2.88
CA TYR A 248 1.05 -12.51 -3.39
C TYR A 248 2.04 -11.93 -4.42
N GLY A 249 3.01 -12.71 -4.92
CA GLY A 249 3.90 -12.32 -6.03
C GLY A 249 5.13 -11.46 -5.70
N GLY A 250 5.30 -11.05 -4.44
CA GLY A 250 6.37 -10.14 -4.01
C GLY A 250 6.03 -8.67 -4.28
N LEU A 251 6.83 -7.95 -5.06
CA LEU A 251 6.57 -6.52 -5.31
C LEU A 251 5.43 -6.28 -6.33
N ILE A 252 5.25 -7.21 -7.27
CA ILE A 252 4.20 -7.22 -8.28
C ILE A 252 3.59 -8.63 -8.36
N ASP A 253 2.29 -8.72 -8.64
CA ASP A 253 1.65 -9.99 -9.03
C ASP A 253 1.26 -9.93 -10.52
N THR A 254 1.43 -11.04 -11.23
CA THR A 254 1.18 -11.11 -12.68
C THR A 254 0.13 -12.15 -12.99
N TYR A 255 -0.82 -11.80 -13.84
CA TYR A 255 -1.91 -12.69 -14.24
C TYR A 255 -2.00 -12.80 -15.76
N ARG A 256 -1.91 -14.04 -16.27
CA ARG A 256 -1.94 -14.39 -17.70
C ARG A 256 -0.95 -13.58 -18.56
N MET A 257 0.32 -13.55 -18.12
CA MET A 257 1.38 -12.76 -18.77
C MET A 257 2.30 -13.54 -19.71
N ASP A 258 2.27 -14.88 -19.69
CA ASP A 258 3.24 -15.72 -20.43
C ASP A 258 3.25 -15.48 -21.94
N ASP A 259 2.07 -15.26 -22.53
CA ASP A 259 1.83 -15.03 -23.95
C ASP A 259 1.10 -13.69 -24.23
N ALA A 260 1.01 -12.80 -23.23
CA ALA A 260 0.31 -11.53 -23.36
C ALA A 260 0.99 -10.62 -24.41
N GLU A 261 0.18 -10.01 -25.29
CA GLU A 261 0.62 -9.00 -26.25
C GLU A 261 0.41 -7.58 -25.70
N ILE A 262 -0.59 -7.38 -24.85
CA ILE A 262 -0.83 -6.14 -24.10
C ILE A 262 -1.19 -6.47 -22.65
N ALA A 263 -0.96 -5.53 -21.73
CA ALA A 263 -1.40 -5.69 -20.35
C ALA A 263 -1.87 -4.36 -19.74
N LEU A 264 -2.63 -4.46 -18.65
CA LEU A 264 -2.87 -3.34 -17.73
C LEU A 264 -2.03 -3.50 -16.47
N ILE A 265 -1.57 -2.37 -15.91
CA ILE A 265 -1.15 -2.27 -14.52
C ILE A 265 -2.31 -1.76 -13.70
N THR A 266 -2.67 -2.48 -12.64
CA THR A 266 -3.69 -2.08 -11.66
C THR A 266 -3.11 -2.06 -10.25
N MET A 267 -3.87 -1.48 -9.33
CA MET A 267 -3.52 -1.36 -7.92
C MET A 267 -4.82 -1.39 -7.11
N GLY A 268 -4.79 -1.98 -5.92
CA GLY A 268 -5.97 -2.14 -5.07
C GLY A 268 -7.09 -2.98 -5.69
N THR A 269 -8.34 -2.68 -5.32
CA THR A 269 -9.53 -3.52 -5.63
C THR A 269 -9.87 -3.64 -7.11
N VAL A 270 -9.44 -2.68 -7.95
CA VAL A 270 -9.68 -2.74 -9.40
C VAL A 270 -9.00 -3.96 -10.03
N THR A 271 -7.99 -4.51 -9.36
CA THR A 271 -7.31 -5.74 -9.77
C THR A 271 -8.29 -6.90 -9.87
N SER A 272 -9.16 -7.12 -8.89
CA SER A 272 -10.14 -8.21 -8.88
C SER A 272 -11.06 -8.17 -10.10
N THR A 273 -11.70 -7.01 -10.34
CA THR A 273 -12.56 -6.79 -11.52
C THR A 273 -11.78 -6.93 -12.83
N SER A 274 -10.50 -6.53 -12.85
CA SER A 274 -9.65 -6.64 -14.02
C SER A 274 -9.27 -8.08 -14.35
N ARG A 275 -9.13 -8.97 -13.35
CA ARG A 275 -8.93 -10.41 -13.59
C ARG A 275 -10.10 -11.02 -14.33
N GLU A 276 -11.33 -10.67 -13.94
CA GLU A 276 -12.54 -11.13 -14.65
C GLU A 276 -12.58 -10.64 -16.10
N VAL A 277 -12.27 -9.36 -16.34
CA VAL A 277 -12.23 -8.80 -17.70
C VAL A 277 -11.13 -9.46 -18.55
N VAL A 278 -9.96 -9.73 -17.96
CA VAL A 278 -8.89 -10.49 -18.64
C VAL A 278 -9.37 -11.87 -19.03
N ASP A 279 -10.07 -12.59 -18.15
CA ASP A 279 -10.62 -13.92 -18.46
C ASP A 279 -11.66 -13.86 -19.58
N GLU A 280 -12.56 -12.88 -19.56
CA GLU A 280 -13.57 -12.69 -20.61
C GLU A 280 -12.93 -12.37 -21.98
N LEU A 281 -11.88 -11.54 -22.02
CA LEU A 281 -11.15 -11.21 -23.25
C LEU A 281 -10.33 -12.41 -23.75
N ARG A 282 -9.73 -13.17 -22.84
CA ARG A 282 -8.98 -14.40 -23.15
C ARG A 282 -9.89 -15.47 -23.75
N GLN A 283 -11.12 -15.61 -23.26
CA GLN A 283 -12.12 -16.50 -23.85
C GLN A 283 -12.50 -16.10 -25.29
N LYS A 284 -12.37 -14.82 -25.64
CA LYS A 284 -12.54 -14.31 -27.02
C LYS A 284 -11.29 -14.46 -27.89
N GLY A 285 -10.23 -15.11 -27.38
CA GLY A 285 -8.98 -15.35 -28.09
C GLY A 285 -7.98 -14.19 -28.01
N GLU A 286 -8.24 -13.19 -27.16
CA GLU A 286 -7.35 -12.04 -27.04
C GLU A 286 -6.21 -12.29 -26.03
N LYS A 287 -4.99 -11.96 -26.42
CA LYS A 287 -3.80 -12.16 -25.58
C LYS A 287 -3.53 -10.99 -24.65
N VAL A 288 -4.41 -10.81 -23.66
CA VAL A 288 -4.31 -9.74 -22.66
C VAL A 288 -3.80 -10.27 -21.32
N GLY A 289 -2.96 -9.49 -20.64
CA GLY A 289 -2.47 -9.80 -19.29
C GLY A 289 -2.78 -8.69 -18.29
N LEU A 290 -2.43 -8.94 -17.04
CA LEU A 290 -2.57 -7.99 -15.93
C LEU A 290 -1.34 -8.04 -15.03
N ILE A 291 -0.93 -6.88 -14.55
CA ILE A 291 0.11 -6.71 -13.54
C ILE A 291 -0.50 -5.94 -12.37
N LYS A 292 -0.64 -6.58 -11.23
CA LYS A 292 -0.97 -5.90 -9.98
C LYS A 292 0.30 -5.29 -9.40
N LEU A 293 0.33 -3.97 -9.28
CA LEU A 293 1.35 -3.28 -8.52
C LEU A 293 1.04 -3.41 -7.03
N ARG A 294 1.73 -4.33 -6.34
CA ARG A 294 1.49 -4.58 -4.91
C ARG A 294 2.20 -3.55 -4.04
N PHE A 295 3.47 -3.28 -4.32
CA PHE A 295 4.26 -2.22 -3.66
C PHE A 295 4.50 -1.05 -4.61
N PHE A 296 4.02 0.14 -4.23
CA PHE A 296 4.37 1.38 -4.91
C PHE A 296 5.69 1.96 -4.38
N ARG A 297 5.98 1.73 -3.09
CA ARG A 297 7.25 2.02 -2.45
C ARG A 297 7.71 0.78 -1.66
N PRO A 298 8.88 0.20 -1.95
CA PRO A 298 9.81 0.60 -3.00
C PRO A 298 9.25 0.30 -4.40
N PHE A 299 9.54 1.16 -5.38
CA PHE A 299 9.02 0.96 -6.74
C PHE A 299 9.76 -0.19 -7.46
N PRO A 300 9.05 -1.15 -8.10
CA PRO A 300 9.64 -2.38 -8.63
C PRO A 300 10.10 -2.26 -10.08
N SER A 301 11.03 -1.34 -10.36
CA SER A 301 11.48 -1.06 -11.73
C SER A 301 12.06 -2.28 -12.45
N ARG A 302 12.77 -3.17 -11.73
CA ARG A 302 13.42 -4.35 -12.34
C ARG A 302 12.40 -5.41 -12.72
N GLU A 303 11.49 -5.71 -11.82
CA GLU A 303 10.41 -6.67 -11.98
C GLU A 303 9.47 -6.20 -13.09
N LEU A 304 9.14 -4.91 -13.09
CA LEU A 304 8.31 -4.29 -14.12
C LEU A 304 8.94 -4.39 -15.52
N LYS A 305 10.21 -3.99 -15.68
CA LYS A 305 10.93 -4.12 -16.98
C LYS A 305 10.91 -5.55 -17.51
N LYS A 306 11.08 -6.53 -16.62
CA LYS A 306 11.01 -7.95 -16.98
C LYS A 306 9.61 -8.34 -17.45
N ALA A 307 8.58 -7.97 -16.68
CA ALA A 307 7.19 -8.31 -16.97
C ALA A 307 6.69 -7.72 -18.30
N VAL A 308 7.13 -6.51 -18.66
CA VAL A 308 6.65 -5.83 -19.88
C VAL A 308 7.52 -6.06 -21.12
N SER A 309 8.63 -6.80 -21.00
CA SER A 309 9.64 -6.95 -22.06
C SER A 309 9.13 -7.51 -23.40
N LYS A 310 8.01 -8.23 -23.38
CA LYS A 310 7.38 -8.83 -24.58
C LYS A 310 6.09 -8.14 -25.01
N LEU A 311 5.64 -7.12 -24.26
CA LEU A 311 4.39 -6.43 -24.56
C LEU A 311 4.58 -5.41 -25.68
N SER A 312 3.53 -5.27 -26.50
CA SER A 312 3.43 -4.27 -27.56
C SER A 312 2.85 -2.94 -27.08
N ALA A 313 2.13 -2.93 -25.96
CA ALA A 313 1.68 -1.73 -25.25
C ALA A 313 1.29 -2.07 -23.80
N LEU A 314 1.28 -1.05 -22.95
CA LEU A 314 0.94 -1.14 -21.54
C LEU A 314 -0.08 -0.05 -21.17
N GLY A 315 -1.20 -0.43 -20.58
CA GLY A 315 -2.10 0.52 -19.94
C GLY A 315 -1.77 0.63 -18.44
N VAL A 316 -1.90 1.81 -17.86
CA VAL A 316 -1.64 2.07 -16.44
C VAL A 316 -2.87 2.72 -15.84
N PHE A 317 -3.55 1.98 -14.96
CA PHE A 317 -4.66 2.48 -14.17
C PHE A 317 -4.15 3.33 -13.02
N ASP A 318 -4.73 4.51 -12.87
CA ASP A 318 -4.50 5.39 -11.73
C ASP A 318 -5.84 5.84 -11.14
N ARG A 319 -6.04 5.52 -9.85
CA ARG A 319 -7.07 6.12 -8.98
C ARG A 319 -6.51 7.30 -8.17
N SER A 320 -5.58 8.02 -8.78
CA SER A 320 -5.01 9.25 -8.25
C SER A 320 -4.59 10.15 -9.41
N ILE A 321 -4.42 11.42 -9.12
CA ILE A 321 -4.01 12.39 -10.13
C ILE A 321 -2.88 13.29 -9.67
N SER A 322 -1.90 13.49 -10.55
CA SER A 322 -1.06 14.69 -10.62
C SER A 322 -1.65 15.60 -11.70
N TYR A 323 -2.14 16.79 -11.30
CA TYR A 323 -2.76 17.73 -12.24
C TYR A 323 -1.85 18.14 -13.40
N HIS A 324 -0.54 17.94 -13.26
CA HIS A 324 0.42 17.97 -14.34
C HIS A 324 1.02 16.57 -14.53
N GLY A 325 0.68 15.89 -15.63
CA GLY A 325 1.33 14.63 -16.03
C GLY A 325 0.53 13.34 -15.81
N GLY A 326 -0.77 13.39 -15.50
CA GLY A 326 -1.59 12.19 -15.34
C GLY A 326 -1.43 11.57 -13.95
N GLY A 327 -1.56 10.26 -13.83
CA GLY A 327 -1.46 9.58 -12.54
C GLY A 327 -0.04 9.33 -12.04
N GLN A 328 0.12 9.14 -10.73
CA GLN A 328 1.41 8.94 -10.09
C GLN A 328 2.04 7.58 -10.45
N VAL A 329 1.23 6.52 -10.56
CA VAL A 329 1.70 5.21 -11.02
C VAL A 329 2.18 5.31 -12.46
N TYR A 330 1.42 5.98 -13.33
CA TYR A 330 1.86 6.25 -14.70
C TYR A 330 3.20 6.97 -14.77
N ASN A 331 3.41 8.01 -13.96
CA ASN A 331 4.68 8.75 -13.93
C ASN A 331 5.87 7.86 -13.53
N GLU A 332 5.70 7.01 -12.51
CA GLU A 332 6.74 6.07 -12.08
C GLU A 332 7.00 4.97 -13.10
N VAL A 333 5.94 4.45 -13.74
CA VAL A 333 6.06 3.46 -14.82
C VAL A 333 6.82 4.06 -16.00
N ARG A 334 6.51 5.28 -16.43
CA ARG A 334 7.22 5.98 -17.51
C ARG A 334 8.69 6.18 -17.17
N SER A 335 8.98 6.62 -15.94
CA SER A 335 10.35 6.77 -15.43
C SER A 335 11.10 5.43 -15.42
N ALA A 336 10.48 4.38 -14.87
CA ALA A 336 11.06 3.05 -14.81
C ALA A 336 11.33 2.47 -16.19
N LEU A 337 10.43 2.69 -17.16
CA LEU A 337 10.56 2.17 -18.53
C LEU A 337 11.35 3.10 -19.46
N PHE A 338 11.99 4.16 -18.93
CA PHE A 338 12.83 5.04 -19.73
C PHE A 338 13.90 4.23 -20.50
N GLY A 339 13.97 4.47 -21.82
CA GLY A 339 14.81 3.73 -22.75
C GLY A 339 14.12 2.54 -23.45
N MET A 340 12.92 2.14 -23.03
CA MET A 340 12.08 1.18 -23.77
C MET A 340 11.13 1.90 -24.72
N THR A 341 10.79 1.27 -25.84
CA THR A 341 9.93 1.85 -26.90
C THR A 341 8.45 1.48 -26.77
N ILE A 342 8.08 0.74 -25.72
CA ILE A 342 6.71 0.32 -25.48
C ILE A 342 5.80 1.55 -25.27
N PRO A 343 4.69 1.69 -26.01
CA PRO A 343 3.65 2.67 -25.72
C PRO A 343 3.07 2.42 -24.32
N VAL A 344 2.99 3.47 -23.51
CA VAL A 344 2.40 3.44 -22.17
C VAL A 344 1.23 4.42 -22.14
N ILE A 345 0.05 3.93 -21.81
CA ILE A 345 -1.20 4.71 -21.83
C ILE A 345 -1.75 4.82 -20.41
N ASN A 346 -2.02 6.02 -19.93
CA ASN A 346 -2.64 6.26 -18.64
C ASN A 346 -4.17 6.22 -18.74
N HIS A 347 -4.78 5.61 -17.72
CA HIS A 347 -6.21 5.47 -17.54
C HIS A 347 -6.59 6.00 -16.16
N LEU A 348 -7.03 7.26 -16.13
CA LEU A 348 -7.55 7.92 -14.93
C LEU A 348 -9.01 7.54 -14.75
N ALA A 349 -9.31 6.84 -13.66
CA ALA A 349 -10.65 6.35 -13.36
C ALA A 349 -10.83 6.16 -11.85
N GLY A 350 -12.09 6.19 -11.40
CA GLY A 350 -12.46 5.93 -10.02
C GLY A 350 -12.03 6.97 -8.98
N LEU A 351 -11.54 8.15 -9.42
CA LEU A 351 -11.30 9.30 -8.54
C LEU A 351 -12.59 9.67 -7.80
N GLY A 352 -12.46 10.10 -6.54
CA GLY A 352 -13.61 10.36 -5.68
C GLY A 352 -14.54 9.16 -5.48
N GLY A 353 -14.02 7.94 -5.57
CA GLY A 353 -14.75 6.66 -5.46
C GLY A 353 -15.84 6.45 -6.49
N ARG A 354 -15.70 7.05 -7.69
CA ARG A 354 -16.52 6.66 -8.83
C ARG A 354 -16.29 5.19 -9.15
N ASP A 355 -17.35 4.48 -9.53
CA ASP A 355 -17.24 3.06 -9.84
C ASP A 355 -16.35 2.82 -11.08
N VAL A 356 -15.58 1.73 -11.04
CA VAL A 356 -14.71 1.29 -12.14
C VAL A 356 -15.28 0.00 -12.70
N THR A 357 -16.20 0.13 -13.66
CA THR A 357 -16.97 -1.01 -14.17
C THR A 357 -16.15 -1.88 -15.14
N LYS A 358 -16.64 -3.10 -15.40
CA LYS A 358 -16.08 -3.99 -16.42
C LYS A 358 -16.00 -3.33 -17.79
N GLU A 359 -17.02 -2.57 -18.17
CA GLU A 359 -17.07 -1.86 -19.46
C GLU A 359 -15.96 -0.81 -19.56
N GLN A 360 -15.65 -0.12 -18.46
CA GLN A 360 -14.54 0.84 -18.42
C GLN A 360 -13.20 0.12 -18.54
N ILE A 361 -12.99 -1.00 -17.84
CA ILE A 361 -11.74 -1.78 -17.95
C ILE A 361 -11.59 -2.38 -19.36
N MET A 362 -12.68 -2.88 -19.96
CA MET A 362 -12.72 -3.30 -21.36
C MET A 362 -12.30 -2.16 -22.29
N LYS A 363 -12.76 -0.93 -22.01
CA LYS A 363 -12.36 0.26 -22.76
C LYS A 363 -10.88 0.60 -22.58
N MET A 364 -10.32 0.44 -21.39
CA MET A 364 -8.89 0.60 -21.13
C MET A 364 -8.05 -0.36 -21.99
N PHE A 365 -8.42 -1.65 -22.03
CA PHE A 365 -7.80 -2.63 -22.92
C PHE A 365 -7.95 -2.25 -24.39
N GLU A 366 -9.12 -1.76 -24.83
CA GLU A 366 -9.34 -1.30 -26.21
C GLU A 366 -8.36 -0.16 -26.59
N LEU A 367 -8.22 0.85 -25.72
CA LEU A 367 -7.30 1.97 -25.96
C LEU A 367 -5.83 1.52 -25.96
N THR A 368 -5.46 0.64 -25.04
CA THR A 368 -4.10 0.06 -25.01
C THR A 368 -3.82 -0.76 -26.28
N ARG A 369 -4.80 -1.52 -26.77
CA ARG A 369 -4.70 -2.27 -28.02
C ARG A 369 -4.53 -1.37 -29.24
N LYS A 370 -5.25 -0.25 -29.29
CA LYS A 370 -5.10 0.76 -30.34
C LYS A 370 -3.69 1.34 -30.36
N ALA A 371 -3.13 1.66 -29.18
CA ALA A 371 -1.75 2.12 -29.06
C ALA A 371 -0.74 1.05 -29.54
N ALA A 372 -0.97 -0.24 -29.21
CA ALA A 372 -0.14 -1.34 -29.71
C ALA A 372 -0.12 -1.45 -31.25
N LYS A 373 -1.20 -1.03 -31.92
CA LYS A 373 -1.32 -1.00 -33.39
C LYS A 373 -0.75 0.28 -34.03
N GLY A 374 -0.24 1.22 -33.23
CA GLY A 374 0.24 2.52 -33.71
C GLY A 374 -0.89 3.49 -34.06
N GLU A 375 -2.13 3.23 -33.62
CA GLU A 375 -3.24 4.17 -33.81
C GLU A 375 -3.06 5.39 -32.89
N LYS A 376 -3.63 6.54 -33.29
CA LYS A 376 -3.59 7.77 -32.48
C LYS A 376 -4.50 7.62 -31.26
N VAL A 377 -3.90 7.55 -30.07
CA VAL A 377 -4.57 7.49 -28.76
C VAL A 377 -3.97 8.60 -27.88
N ASN A 378 -4.79 9.23 -27.03
CA ASN A 378 -4.27 10.15 -26.03
C ASN A 378 -3.41 9.38 -25.03
N GLU A 379 -2.29 9.94 -24.60
CA GLU A 379 -1.45 9.30 -23.58
C GLU A 379 -2.18 9.23 -22.24
N ILE A 380 -2.96 10.25 -21.90
CA ILE A 380 -3.74 10.33 -20.66
C ILE A 380 -5.22 10.32 -21.00
N ASN A 381 -5.95 9.32 -20.50
CA ASN A 381 -7.36 9.12 -20.79
C ASN A 381 -8.15 9.16 -19.49
N TRP A 382 -9.09 10.11 -19.42
CA TRP A 382 -10.08 10.18 -18.36
C TRP A 382 -11.30 9.35 -18.73
N HIS A 383 -11.69 8.44 -17.86
CA HIS A 383 -12.84 7.58 -18.08
C HIS A 383 -14.07 8.10 -17.33
N ASP A 384 -15.23 8.00 -17.98
CA ASP A 384 -16.54 8.31 -17.40
C ASP A 384 -16.67 9.76 -16.85
N THR A 385 -16.08 10.74 -17.54
CA THR A 385 -16.37 12.17 -17.31
C THR A 385 -17.73 12.53 -17.92
N ARG A 386 -18.49 13.39 -17.22
CA ARG A 386 -19.85 13.79 -17.66
C ARG A 386 -19.81 15.12 -18.41
N GLY A 387 -19.34 15.08 -19.66
CA GLY A 387 -19.33 16.25 -20.55
C GLY A 387 -18.13 17.17 -20.37
N GLU A 388 -17.22 16.88 -19.43
CA GLU A 388 -15.93 17.55 -19.31
C GLU A 388 -14.97 16.98 -20.35
N THR A 389 -14.60 17.81 -21.32
CA THR A 389 -13.58 17.54 -22.34
C THR A 389 -12.55 18.67 -22.31
N VAL A 390 -11.26 18.33 -22.17
CA VAL A 390 -10.15 19.29 -22.28
C VAL A 390 -9.65 19.35 -23.72
#